data_AF-A0A238KY26-F1
#
_entry.id   AF-A0A238KY26-F1
#
_cell.length_a   1.000
_cell.length_b   1.000
_cell.length_c   1.000
_cell.angle_alpha   90.00
_cell.angle_beta   90.00
_cell.angle_gamma   90.00
#
_symmetry.space_group_name_H-M   'P 1'
#
loop_
_entity.id
_entity.type
_entity.pdbx_description
1 polymer ?
#
loop_
_entity_poly.entity_id
_entity_poly.type
_entity_poly.pdbx_seq_one_letter_code
_entity_poly.pdbx_strand_id
1 'polypeptide(L)' 'MAAHWGWPNLLVVRPSLENAGRKLLNSEYVAGGETNEWKGSAELLVVLWLA' A
#
# COMPACT_ATOMS: atom_id res chain seq x y z
N MET A 1 -22.28 -11.55 -3.55
CA MET A 1 -20.88 -11.28 -3.15
C MET A 1 -20.19 -10.70 -4.37
N ALA A 2 -20.25 -9.38 -4.51
CA ALA A 2 -19.85 -8.72 -5.75
C ALA A 2 -18.33 -8.72 -5.88
N ALA A 3 -17.82 -9.26 -6.99
CA ALA A 3 -16.53 -8.85 -7.52
C ALA A 3 -16.66 -7.36 -7.87
N HIS A 4 -16.37 -6.50 -6.90
CA HIS A 4 -16.28 -5.08 -7.13
C HIS A 4 -15.05 -4.89 -8.00
N TRP A 5 -15.22 -4.46 -9.24
CA TRP A 5 -14.13 -4.01 -10.10
C TRP A 5 -13.57 -2.66 -9.63
N GLY A 6 -13.62 -2.41 -8.31
CA GLY A 6 -13.10 -1.23 -7.66
C GLY A 6 -11.59 -1.29 -7.66
N TRP A 7 -11.00 -0.11 -7.53
CA TRP A 7 -9.61 0.18 -7.78
C TRP A 7 -8.64 -0.84 -7.16
N PRO A 8 -7.46 -1.06 -7.77
CA PRO A 8 -6.45 -1.92 -7.15
C PRO A 8 -5.98 -1.27 -5.85
N ASN A 9 -6.60 -1.68 -4.75
CA ASN A 9 -6.31 -1.22 -3.38
C ASN A 9 -5.10 -1.97 -2.79
N LEU A 10 -4.24 -2.56 -3.64
CA LEU A 10 -3.22 -3.50 -3.19
C LEU A 10 -1.83 -2.98 -3.57
N LEU A 11 -1.05 -2.62 -2.56
CA LEU A 11 0.37 -2.34 -2.70
C LEU A 11 1.14 -3.66 -2.64
N VAL A 12 1.59 -4.15 -3.80
CA VAL A 12 2.44 -5.33 -3.90
C VAL A 12 3.90 -4.93 -3.83
N VAL A 13 4.66 -5.51 -2.90
CA VAL A 13 6.09 -5.20 -2.72
C VAL A 13 6.95 -6.45 -2.62
N ARG A 14 8.24 -6.28 -2.91
CA ARG A 14 9.29 -7.25 -2.61
C ARG A 14 9.64 -7.25 -1.11
N PRO A 15 10.26 -8.31 -0.57
CA PRO A 15 10.57 -8.40 0.86
C PRO A 15 11.43 -7.25 1.38
N SER A 16 12.39 -6.77 0.59
CA SER A 16 13.27 -5.66 0.98
C SER A 16 12.56 -4.29 1.07
N LEU A 17 11.30 -4.19 0.59
CA LEU A 17 10.48 -2.99 0.67
C LEU A 17 9.31 -3.11 1.64
N GLU A 18 9.19 -4.20 2.41
CA GLU A 18 8.09 -4.36 3.38
C GLU A 18 8.00 -3.16 4.32
N ASN A 19 9.13 -2.76 4.90
CA ASN A 19 9.14 -1.66 5.86
C ASN A 19 8.78 -0.31 5.22
N ALA A 20 9.19 -0.09 3.96
CA ALA A 20 8.82 1.09 3.20
C ALA A 20 7.32 1.10 2.86
N GLY A 21 6.76 -0.04 2.45
CA GLY A 21 5.33 -0.21 2.20
C GLY A 21 4.49 0.00 3.46
N ARG A 22 4.89 -0.58 4.60
CA ARG A 22 4.24 -0.33 5.90
C ARG A 22 4.27 1.13 6.28
N LYS A 23 5.41 1.81 6.11
CA LYS A 23 5.51 3.24 6.39
C LYS A 23 4.53 4.02 5.50
N LEU A 24 4.51 3.75 4.19
CA LEU A 24 3.63 4.42 3.24
C LEU A 24 2.17 4.27 3.62
N LEU A 25 1.69 3.07 3.98
CA LEU A 25 0.26 2.86 4.27
C LEU A 25 -0.20 3.33 5.65
N ASN A 26 0.72 3.64 6.57
CA ASN A 26 0.37 4.02 7.95
C ASN A 26 0.64 5.51 8.26
N SER A 27 1.46 6.19 7.48
CA SER A 27 1.71 7.63 7.64
C SER A 27 0.45 8.45 7.36
N GLU A 28 0.18 9.47 8.19
CA GLU A 28 -0.94 10.42 7.96
C GLU A 28 -0.72 11.26 6.70
N TYR A 29 0.55 11.56 6.40
CA TYR A 29 0.95 12.48 5.35
C TYR A 29 1.99 11.86 4.42
N VAL A 30 1.96 12.28 3.16
CA VAL A 30 2.98 11.96 2.16
C VAL A 30 4.10 13.02 2.17
N ALA A 31 5.11 12.84 1.31
CA ALA A 31 6.17 13.82 1.16
C ALA A 31 5.57 15.16 0.69
N GLY A 32 5.73 16.22 1.49
CA GLY A 32 5.11 17.53 1.23
C GLY A 32 4.00 17.92 2.20
N GLY A 33 3.55 16.99 3.06
CA GLY A 33 2.54 17.27 4.09
C GLY A 33 1.08 17.11 3.64
N GLU A 34 0.86 16.67 2.41
CA GLU A 34 -0.48 16.33 1.89
C GLU A 34 -1.02 15.08 2.61
N THR A 35 -2.36 14.96 2.71
CA THR A 35 -3.00 13.79 3.32
C THR A 35 -2.73 12.54 2.48
N ASN A 36 -2.40 11.45 3.16
CA ASN A 36 -2.17 10.17 2.52
C ASN A 36 -3.49 9.47 2.15
N GLU A 37 -3.82 9.48 0.86
CA GLU A 37 -5.04 8.84 0.34
C GLU A 37 -5.03 7.30 0.46
N TRP A 38 -3.85 6.68 0.57
CA TRP A 38 -3.70 5.22 0.67
C TRP A 38 -3.89 4.70 2.09
N LYS A 39 -3.81 5.58 3.10
CA LYS A 39 -3.97 5.20 4.49
C LYS A 39 -5.41 4.73 4.75
N GLY A 40 -5.54 3.49 5.21
CA GLY A 40 -6.84 2.88 5.51
C GLY A 40 -7.68 2.51 4.29
N SER A 41 -7.20 2.78 3.08
CA SER A 41 -7.86 2.42 1.82
C SER A 41 -7.10 1.34 1.05
N ALA A 42 -5.78 1.20 1.25
CA ALA A 42 -4.95 0.19 0.62
C ALA A 42 -4.40 -0.87 1.59
N GLU A 43 -4.19 -2.08 1.08
CA GLU A 43 -3.59 -3.23 1.75
C GLU A 43 -2.16 -3.48 1.25
N LEU A 44 -1.30 -4.04 2.12
CA LEU A 44 0.07 -4.41 1.77
C LEU A 44 0.18 -5.91 1.52
N LEU A 45 0.65 -6.30 0.34
CA LEU A 45 1.04 -7.69 0.04
C LEU A 45 2.54 -7.77 -0.25
N VAL A 46 3.26 -8.53 0.59
CA VAL A 46 4.67 -8.86 0.34
C VAL A 46 4.74 -10.17 -0.42
N VAL A 47 5.48 -10.19 -1.54
CA VAL A 47 5.66 -11.38 -2.39
C VAL A 47 7.13 -11.72 -2.59
N LEU A 48 7.46 -13.01 -2.47
CA LEU A 48 8.85 -13.49 -2.63
C LEU A 48 9.33 -13.49 -4.09
N TRP A 49 8.41 -13.60 -5.06
CA TRP A 49 8.76 -13.70 -6.49
C TRP A 49 9.15 -12.37 -7.12
N LEU A 50 8.89 -11.24 -6.44
CA LEU A 50 9.33 -9.92 -6.84
C LEU A 50 10.70 -9.69 -6.18
N ALA A 51 11.80 -9.87 -6.93
CA ALA A 51 13.17 -9.71 -6.44
C ALA A 51 13.63 -8.25 -6.47
#